data_AF-A0A537P170-F1
#
_entry.id   AF-A0A537P170-F1
#
_cell.length_a   1.000
_cell.length_b   1.000
_cell.length_c   1.000
_cell.angle_alpha   90.00
_cell.angle_beta   90.00
_cell.angle_gamma   90.00
#
_symmetry.space_group_name_H-M   'P 1'
#
loop_
_entity.id
_entity.type
_entity.pdbx_description
1 polymer ?
#
loop_
_entity_poly.entity_id
_entity_poly.type
_entity_poly.pdbx_seq_one_letter_code
_entity_poly.pdbx_strand_id
1 'polypeptide(L)'
;MTPRSLTGWKTKSAVLGAVAVALVLAVPAARTGGQESARAGRPESADGKRWQTVAPGRVEPISGTIKIAAPVMGVIAQLLVKVDDKVFAGEPLIRLVDTEARARLAAAEA
;
A
#
# COMPACT_ATOMS: atom_id res chain seq x y z
N MET A 1 57.66 60.26 -69.11
CA MET A 1 57.59 59.16 -70.09
C MET A 1 57.06 57.92 -69.36
N THR A 2 55.77 57.61 -69.52
CA THR A 2 55.12 56.39 -69.00
C THR A 2 55.50 55.17 -69.85
N PRO A 3 55.53 53.96 -69.28
CA PRO A 3 54.38 53.03 -69.41
C PRO A 3 54.10 52.28 -68.08
N ARG A 4 52.88 52.01 -67.59
CA ARG A 4 51.67 51.32 -68.09
C ARG A 4 51.84 49.81 -68.38
N SER A 5 51.59 48.96 -67.37
CA SER A 5 51.12 47.56 -67.48
C SER A 5 50.52 47.15 -66.11
N LEU A 6 49.22 46.88 -65.97
CA LEU A 6 48.38 45.75 -66.40
C LEU A 6 48.31 44.60 -65.36
N THR A 7 47.12 44.51 -64.75
CA THR A 7 46.42 43.26 -64.41
C THR A 7 46.76 42.55 -63.10
N GLY A 8 46.15 43.04 -62.02
CA GLY A 8 45.88 42.27 -60.80
C GLY A 8 44.49 41.62 -60.86
N TRP A 9 44.44 40.32 -61.16
CA TRP A 9 43.26 39.48 -61.01
C TRP A 9 43.70 38.16 -60.39
N LYS A 10 43.52 38.03 -59.08
CA LYS A 10 43.21 36.79 -58.35
C LYS A 10 43.14 37.15 -56.86
N THR A 11 42.31 36.41 -56.12
CA THR A 11 42.12 36.42 -54.66
C THR A 11 41.14 37.44 -54.05
N LYS A 12 39.85 37.32 -54.43
CA LYS A 12 38.72 37.68 -53.55
C LYS A 12 37.64 36.59 -53.58
N SER A 13 38.02 35.35 -53.25
CA SER A 13 37.05 34.23 -53.13
C SER A 13 37.19 33.47 -51.82
N ALA A 14 38.06 33.91 -50.90
CA ALA A 14 38.29 33.23 -49.62
C ALA A 14 37.42 33.76 -48.46
N VAL A 15 36.71 34.89 -48.63
CA VAL A 15 35.92 35.51 -47.55
C VAL A 15 34.49 34.94 -47.46
N LEU A 16 33.97 34.33 -48.53
CA LEU A 16 32.59 33.79 -48.54
C LEU A 16 32.48 32.43 -47.84
N GLY A 17 33.56 31.62 -47.82
CA GLY A 17 33.56 30.30 -47.17
C GLY A 17 33.56 30.38 -45.64
N ALA A 18 34.25 31.37 -45.06
CA ALA A 18 34.36 31.52 -43.61
C ALA A 18 33.04 31.96 -42.95
N VAL A 19 32.24 32.78 -43.62
CA VAL A 19 30.92 33.21 -43.11
C VAL A 19 29.89 32.08 -43.19
N ALA A 20 29.92 31.26 -44.24
CA ALA A 20 29.04 30.11 -44.38
C ALA A 20 29.31 29.01 -43.33
N VAL A 21 30.58 28.75 -43.01
CA VAL A 21 30.94 27.78 -41.97
C VAL A 21 30.62 28.31 -40.57
N ALA A 22 30.80 29.60 -40.31
CA ALA A 22 30.41 30.22 -39.03
C ALA A 22 28.89 30.22 -38.81
N LEU A 23 28.09 30.42 -39.87
CA LEU A 23 26.63 30.33 -39.79
C LEU A 23 26.14 28.89 -39.55
N VAL A 24 26.76 27.88 -40.17
CA VAL A 24 26.37 26.46 -40.01
C VAL A 24 26.75 25.91 -38.62
N LEU A 25 27.83 26.38 -38.01
CA LEU A 25 28.22 25.98 -36.65
C LEU A 25 27.49 26.74 -35.53
N ALA A 26 26.81 27.84 -35.84
CA ALA A 26 26.01 28.60 -34.86
C ALA A 26 24.54 28.11 -34.73
N VAL A 27 24.04 27.34 -35.70
CA VAL A 27 22.65 26.85 -35.69
C VAL A 27 22.32 25.77 -34.65
N PRO A 28 23.24 24.87 -34.20
CA PRO A 28 22.87 23.88 -33.21
C PRO A 28 22.77 24.48 -31.79
N ALA A 29 23.50 25.56 -31.48
CA ALA A 29 23.46 26.21 -30.17
C ALA A 29 22.16 26.98 -29.91
N ALA A 30 21.48 27.45 -30.97
CA ALA A 30 20.21 28.18 -30.85
C ALA A 30 18.98 27.26 -30.74
N ARG A 31 19.11 25.95 -31.03
CA ARG A 31 17.98 25.00 -30.95
C ARG A 31 17.96 24.15 -29.68
N THR A 32 19.06 24.09 -28.93
CA THR A 32 19.13 23.37 -27.65
C THR A 32 18.65 24.20 -26.46
N GLY A 33 18.54 25.53 -26.58
CA GLY A 33 18.06 26.42 -25.50
C GLY A 33 16.55 26.62 -25.40
N GLY A 34 15.76 26.04 -26.32
CA GLY A 34 14.32 26.33 -26.43
C GLY A 34 13.37 25.30 -25.80
N GLN A 35 13.87 24.16 -25.31
CA GLN A 35 13.01 23.07 -24.79
C GLN A 35 13.09 22.84 -23.28
N GLU A 36 13.90 23.59 -22.55
CA GLU A 36 13.98 23.47 -21.09
C GLU A 36 12.79 24.15 -20.37
N SER A 37 12.21 25.18 -20.98
CA SER A 37 11.07 25.92 -20.40
C SER A 37 9.72 25.20 -20.51
N ALA A 38 9.61 24.07 -21.22
CA ALA A 38 8.37 23.29 -21.28
C ALA A 38 8.18 22.34 -20.08
N ARG A 39 9.20 22.16 -19.23
CA ARG A 39 9.11 21.31 -18.02
C ARG A 39 8.82 22.11 -16.74
N ALA A 40 9.03 23.42 -16.77
CA ALA A 40 8.82 24.33 -15.63
C ALA A 40 7.34 24.65 -15.34
N GLY A 41 6.40 24.13 -16.15
CA GLY A 41 4.96 24.37 -16.00
C GLY A 41 4.12 23.13 -15.68
N ARG A 42 4.72 21.97 -15.41
CA ARG A 42 3.94 20.85 -14.86
C ARG A 42 3.86 21.07 -13.35
N PRO A 43 2.68 21.31 -12.76
CA PRO A 43 2.56 21.23 -11.33
C PRO A 43 3.02 19.84 -10.91
N GLU A 44 4.15 19.77 -10.20
CA GLU A 44 4.55 18.63 -9.38
C GLU A 44 3.60 18.57 -8.18
N SER A 45 2.34 18.30 -8.50
CA SER A 45 1.26 18.14 -7.54
C SER A 45 0.29 17.11 -8.10
N ALA A 46 0.81 16.00 -8.61
CA ALA A 46 0.29 14.72 -8.14
C ALA A 46 1.01 14.42 -6.83
N ASP A 47 0.83 15.30 -5.84
CA ASP A 47 1.03 15.00 -4.43
C ASP A 47 0.25 13.71 -4.24
N GLY A 48 0.99 12.64 -3.99
CA GLY A 48 0.49 11.30 -3.85
C GLY A 48 -0.40 11.25 -2.63
N LYS A 49 -1.64 11.72 -2.77
CA LYS A 49 -2.74 11.46 -1.85
C LYS A 49 -3.11 10.01 -2.02
N ARG A 50 -2.21 9.15 -1.56
CA ARG A 50 -2.48 7.75 -1.26
C ARG A 50 -3.39 7.79 -0.06
N TRP A 51 -4.69 7.94 -0.31
CA TRP A 51 -5.71 7.78 0.71
C TRP A 51 -5.51 6.39 1.32
N GLN A 52 -4.96 6.36 2.53
CA GLN A 52 -4.87 5.14 3.31
C GLN A 52 -6.26 4.92 3.89
N THR A 53 -7.14 4.34 3.09
CA THR A 53 -8.46 3.90 3.55
C THR A 53 -8.23 2.74 4.51
N VAL A 54 -8.03 3.07 5.79
CA VAL A 54 -8.06 2.08 6.86
C VAL A 54 -9.51 1.87 7.25
N ALA A 55 -9.96 0.62 7.26
CA ALA A 55 -11.22 0.23 7.87
C ALA A 55 -10.91 -0.28 9.28
N PRO A 56 -10.90 0.59 10.31
CA PRO A 56 -10.75 0.11 11.68
C PRO A 56 -11.98 -0.75 12.00
N GLY A 57 -11.74 -2.04 12.24
CA GLY A 57 -12.75 -2.98 12.67
C GLY A 57 -12.43 -3.47 14.09
N ARG A 58 -13.46 -3.79 14.86
CA ARG A 58 -13.30 -4.56 16.09
C ARG A 58 -13.41 -6.03 15.74
N VAL A 59 -12.43 -6.81 16.19
CA VAL A 59 -12.51 -8.27 16.11
C VAL A 59 -13.42 -8.75 17.22
N GLU A 60 -14.50 -9.41 16.83
CA GLU A 60 -15.45 -10.05 17.75
C GLU A 60 -15.48 -11.55 17.48
N PRO A 61 -15.78 -12.39 18.48
CA PRO A 61 -15.95 -13.82 18.26
C PRO A 61 -17.14 -14.08 17.32
N ILE A 62 -16.99 -15.03 16.38
CA ILE A 62 -18.05 -15.39 15.42
C ILE A 62 -19.36 -15.79 16.10
N SER A 63 -19.27 -16.48 17.25
CA SER A 63 -20.41 -16.90 18.06
C SER A 63 -20.70 -15.95 19.23
N GLY A 64 -19.94 -14.86 19.35
CA GLY A 64 -19.96 -13.98 20.52
C GLY A 64 -19.53 -14.67 21.82
N THR A 65 -19.83 -14.03 22.95
CA THR A 65 -19.61 -14.58 24.29
C THR A 65 -20.84 -15.34 24.76
N ILE A 66 -20.68 -16.62 25.07
CA ILE A 66 -21.76 -17.48 25.58
C ILE A 66 -21.58 -17.64 27.09
N LYS A 67 -22.62 -17.31 27.86
CA LYS A 67 -22.67 -17.55 29.30
C LYS A 67 -23.45 -18.83 29.57
N ILE A 68 -22.80 -19.79 30.21
CA ILE A 68 -23.39 -21.08 30.56
C ILE A 68 -23.67 -21.11 32.06
N ALA A 69 -24.87 -21.56 32.44
CA ALA A 69 -25.29 -21.72 33.82
C ALA A 69 -25.83 -23.13 34.06
N ALA A 70 -25.74 -23.61 35.30
CA ALA A 70 -26.32 -24.88 35.66
C ALA A 70 -27.86 -24.79 35.63
N PRO A 71 -28.57 -25.78 35.09
CA PRO A 71 -30.03 -25.77 35.01
C PRO A 71 -30.72 -26.02 36.36
N VAL A 72 -29.99 -26.59 37.31
CA VAL A 72 -30.48 -26.94 38.65
C VAL A 72 -29.57 -26.33 39.71
N MET A 73 -30.14 -26.02 40.87
CA MET A 73 -29.35 -25.65 42.04
C MET A 73 -28.65 -26.89 42.60
N GLY A 74 -27.37 -26.76 42.95
CA GLY A 74 -26.59 -27.87 43.48
C GLY A 74 -25.17 -27.48 43.86
N VAL A 75 -24.47 -28.41 44.49
CA VAL A 75 -23.06 -28.27 44.87
C VAL A 75 -22.18 -28.85 43.77
N ILE A 76 -21.09 -28.16 43.45
CA ILE A 76 -20.09 -28.64 42.49
C ILE A 76 -19.31 -29.79 43.13
N ALA A 77 -19.43 -30.99 42.56
CA ALA A 77 -18.64 -32.16 42.95
C ALA A 77 -17.26 -32.14 42.28
N GLN A 78 -17.19 -31.75 41.01
CA GLN A 78 -15.96 -31.76 40.24
C GLN A 78 -15.97 -30.67 39.14
N LEU A 79 -14.81 -30.03 38.95
CA LEU A 79 -14.53 -29.19 37.79
C LEU A 79 -13.71 -30.00 36.79
N LEU A 80 -14.21 -30.15 35.56
CA LEU A 80 -13.61 -31.02 34.53
C LEU A 80 -12.69 -30.26 33.57
N VAL A 81 -12.76 -28.93 33.57
CA VAL A 81 -12.06 -28.05 32.61
C VAL A 81 -11.30 -26.95 33.33
N LYS A 82 -10.26 -26.42 32.69
CA LYS A 82 -9.51 -25.25 33.16
C LYS A 82 -9.87 -24.02 32.34
N VAL A 83 -9.42 -22.87 32.85
CA VAL A 83 -9.49 -21.61 32.08
C VAL A 83 -8.66 -21.76 30.80
N ASP A 84 -9.19 -21.23 29.70
CA ASP A 84 -8.62 -21.28 28.34
C ASP A 84 -8.60 -22.67 27.66
N ASP A 85 -9.21 -23.69 28.26
CA ASP A 85 -9.39 -24.97 27.59
C ASP A 85 -10.37 -24.85 26.42
N LYS A 86 -10.06 -25.56 25.33
CA LYS A 86 -10.94 -25.68 24.15
C LYS A 86 -11.93 -26.80 24.39
N VAL A 87 -13.21 -26.46 24.39
CA VAL A 87 -14.31 -27.40 24.59
C VAL A 87 -15.28 -27.36 23.42
N PHE A 88 -16.06 -28.42 23.26
CA PHE A 88 -17.10 -28.51 22.22
C PHE A 88 -18.51 -28.53 22.82
N ALA A 89 -19.51 -28.27 21.98
CA ALA A 89 -20.90 -28.32 22.42
C ALA A 89 -21.26 -29.74 22.90
N GLY A 90 -21.87 -29.83 24.09
CA GLY A 90 -22.23 -31.09 24.74
C GLY A 90 -21.14 -31.68 25.63
N GLU A 91 -19.94 -31.09 25.65
CA GLU A 91 -18.87 -31.52 26.56
C GLU A 91 -19.18 -31.11 28.01
N PRO A 92 -19.04 -32.02 28.99
CA PRO A 92 -19.33 -31.72 30.38
C PRO A 92 -18.25 -30.83 31.01
N LEU A 93 -18.64 -29.65 31.48
CA LEU A 93 -17.72 -28.68 32.10
C LEU A 93 -17.57 -28.89 33.62
N ILE A 94 -18.68 -29.21 34.29
CA ILE A 94 -18.74 -29.46 35.73
C ILE A 94 -19.61 -30.67 36.01
N ARG A 95 -19.33 -31.34 37.12
CA ARG A 95 -20.22 -32.36 37.71
C ARG A 95 -20.80 -31.81 39.00
N LEU A 96 -22.12 -31.85 39.11
CA LEU A 96 -22.83 -31.57 40.35
C LEU A 96 -22.99 -32.85 41.17
N VAL A 97 -23.16 -32.71 42.48
CA VAL A 97 -23.53 -33.83 43.35
C VAL A 97 -24.93 -34.32 42.95
N ASP A 98 -25.06 -35.60 42.58
CA ASP A 98 -26.26 -36.17 41.95
C ASP A 98 -26.92 -37.28 42.79
N THR A 99 -26.55 -37.43 44.05
CA THR A 99 -27.09 -38.49 44.95
C THR A 99 -28.60 -38.44 45.09
N GLU A 100 -29.15 -37.26 45.40
CA GLU A 100 -30.58 -37.07 45.53
C GLU A 100 -31.31 -37.23 44.19
N ALA A 101 -30.75 -36.69 43.11
CA ALA A 101 -31.32 -36.81 41.78
C ALA A 101 -31.44 -38.28 41.35
N ARG A 102 -30.42 -39.10 41.62
CA ARG A 102 -30.46 -40.55 41.35
C ARG A 102 -31.46 -41.29 42.20
N ALA A 103 -31.57 -40.96 43.50
CA ALA A 103 -32.54 -41.58 44.37
C ALA A 103 -33.98 -41.31 43.91
N ARG A 104 -34.28 -40.07 43.50
CA ARG A 104 -35.59 -39.69 42.94
C ARG A 104 -35.89 -40.41 41.63
N LEU A 105 -34.90 -40.59 40.77
CA LEU A 105 -35.06 -41.35 39.52
C LEU A 105 -35.39 -42.81 39.81
N ALA A 106 -34.62 -43.48 40.68
CA ALA A 106 -34.83 -44.87 41.05
C ALA A 106 -36.21 -45.12 41.69
N ALA A 107 -36.71 -44.16 42.48
CA ALA A 107 -38.04 -44.24 43.08
C ALA A 107 -39.18 -44.05 42.07
N ALA A 108 -38.93 -43.37 40.94
CA ALA A 108 -39.91 -43.16 39.89
C ALA A 108 -39.94 -44.30 38.85
N GLU A 109 -38.86 -45.06 38.75
CA GLU A 109 -38.73 -46.21 37.84
C GLU A 109 -39.26 -47.53 38.44
N ALA A 110 -39.48 -47.58 39.75
CA ALA A 110 -40.03 -48.72 40.49
C ALA A 110 -41.57 -48.69 40.56
#